data_AF-A0A329YMZ5-F1
#
_entry.id   AF-A0A329YMZ5-F1
#
_cell.length_a   1.000
_cell.length_b   1.000
_cell.length_c   1.000
_cell.angle_alpha   90.00
_cell.angle_beta   90.00
_cell.angle_gamma   90.00
#
_symmetry.space_group_name_H-M   'P 1'
#
loop_
_entity.id
_entity.type
_entity.pdbx_description
1 polymer ?
#
loop_
_entity_poly.entity_id
_entity_poly.type
_entity_poly.pdbx_seq_one_letter_code
_entity_poly.pdbx_strand_id
1 'polypeptide(L)'
;MPRDIRQITPAYEILRFVTCACIGRTSRQTRRDFAGYAVGKRRKLDVVPYIARDMAKELLRSLDVTKGEMAADQEEVAAKIEAILLGIDDETAFKLASISTEEKEEVVDLICDQVRAMMLSDYTVTEIEKEPEPPKPEEFNGWKAYERIGSDEKPRYKWRHTWADRNGNDLVGYKNGACVGRVFKLDYIRQDEKWFWLVEHIPLERPERESRSAGWERSAREAACRAEKCYDAIMRLNGKQA
;
A
#
# COMPACT_ATOMS: atom_id res chain seq x y z
N MET A 1 5.46 -5.87 18.61
CA MET A 1 5.60 -4.58 17.89
C MET A 1 6.35 -4.90 16.60
N PRO A 2 5.76 -4.73 15.41
CA PRO A 2 6.55 -4.77 14.18
C PRO A 2 7.53 -3.60 14.26
N ARG A 3 8.83 -3.88 14.22
CA ARG A 3 9.85 -2.84 14.14
C ARG A 3 9.66 -2.14 12.79
N ASP A 4 9.51 -0.81 12.81
CA ASP A 4 9.55 -0.03 11.59
C ASP A 4 10.96 -0.16 11.02
N ILE A 5 11.10 -0.91 9.93
CA ILE A 5 12.36 -1.13 9.22
C ILE A 5 13.06 0.19 8.86
N ARG A 6 12.35 1.31 8.84
CA ARG A 6 12.91 2.65 8.60
C ARG A 6 13.69 3.25 9.78
N GLN A 7 13.71 2.63 10.96
CA GLN A 7 14.37 3.22 12.13
C GLN A 7 15.88 2.97 12.22
N ILE A 8 16.44 1.99 11.50
CA ILE A 8 17.89 1.68 11.50
C ILE A 8 18.29 1.00 10.17
N THR A 9 17.91 1.57 9.04
CA THR A 9 18.31 1.03 7.73
C THR A 9 19.31 2.00 7.13
N PRO A 10 20.61 1.67 7.10
CA PRO A 10 21.65 2.55 6.57
C PRO A 10 21.33 3.03 5.15
N ALA A 11 21.79 4.23 4.78
CA ALA A 11 21.63 4.82 3.43
C ALA A 11 21.81 3.81 2.26
N TYR A 12 22.75 2.86 2.39
CA TYR A 12 23.01 1.84 1.36
C TYR A 12 21.90 0.81 1.18
N GLU A 13 21.15 0.48 2.24
CA GLU A 13 19.99 -0.41 2.18
C GLU A 13 18.77 0.33 1.59
N ILE A 14 18.67 1.66 1.81
CA ILE A 14 17.63 2.49 1.19
C ILE A 14 17.78 2.50 -0.34
N LEU A 15 19.01 2.58 -0.86
CA LEU A 15 19.27 2.48 -2.31
C LEU A 15 18.70 1.20 -2.90
N ARG A 16 18.97 0.06 -2.26
CA ARG A 16 18.49 -1.26 -2.69
C ARG A 16 16.97 -1.32 -2.60
N PHE A 17 16.40 -0.93 -1.46
CA PHE A 17 14.95 -0.92 -1.23
C PHE A 17 14.19 -0.07 -2.26
N VAL A 18 14.63 1.17 -2.49
CA VAL A 18 13.98 2.09 -3.44
C VAL A 18 14.04 1.52 -4.86
N THR A 19 15.20 1.01 -5.28
CA THR A 19 15.38 0.41 -6.61
C THR A 19 14.45 -0.78 -6.80
N CYS A 20 14.43 -1.71 -5.84
CA CYS A 20 13.60 -2.90 -5.90
C CYS A 20 12.10 -2.53 -5.90
N ALA A 21 11.71 -1.51 -5.13
CA ALA A 21 10.33 -0.99 -5.13
C ALA A 21 9.93 -0.35 -6.47
N CYS A 22 10.83 0.31 -7.20
CA CYS A 22 10.54 0.88 -8.52
C CYS A 22 10.32 -0.21 -9.58
N ILE A 23 11.16 -1.25 -9.59
CA ILE A 23 10.98 -2.41 -10.49
C ILE A 23 9.67 -3.16 -10.15
N GLY A 24 9.37 -3.31 -8.86
CA GLY A 24 8.12 -3.92 -8.38
C GLY A 24 6.86 -3.17 -8.82
N ARG A 25 6.90 -1.84 -8.81
CA ARG A 25 5.79 -0.95 -9.21
C ARG A 25 5.63 -0.78 -10.73
N THR A 26 6.66 -1.14 -11.50
CA THR A 26 6.60 -1.10 -12.97
C THR A 26 5.44 -1.98 -13.46
N SER A 27 4.62 -1.44 -14.38
CA SER A 27 3.45 -2.15 -14.89
C SER A 27 3.83 -3.49 -15.52
N ARG A 28 2.90 -4.47 -15.50
CA ARG A 28 3.14 -5.78 -16.12
C ARG A 28 3.53 -5.65 -17.61
N GLN A 29 2.91 -4.70 -18.33
CA GLN A 29 3.20 -4.46 -19.74
C GLN A 29 4.60 -3.90 -19.93
N THR A 30 4.96 -2.84 -19.19
CA THR A 30 6.29 -2.21 -19.24
C THR A 30 7.39 -3.20 -18.88
N ARG A 31 7.16 -4.03 -17.85
CA ARG A 31 8.08 -5.09 -17.45
C ARG A 31 8.25 -6.12 -18.57
N ARG A 32 7.16 -6.49 -19.26
CA ARG A 32 7.21 -7.44 -20.37
C ARG A 32 7.89 -6.86 -21.61
N ASP A 33 7.67 -5.59 -21.89
CA ASP A 33 8.31 -4.86 -22.98
C ASP A 33 9.82 -4.73 -22.75
N PHE A 34 10.25 -4.51 -21.50
CA PHE A 34 11.65 -4.57 -21.08
C PHE A 34 12.24 -6.00 -21.13
N ALA A 35 11.56 -6.99 -20.54
CA ALA A 35 12.04 -8.36 -20.42
C ALA A 35 12.06 -9.13 -21.75
N GLY A 36 11.23 -8.72 -22.71
CA GLY A 36 11.00 -9.45 -23.95
C GLY A 36 9.96 -10.58 -23.82
N TYR A 37 9.46 -11.05 -24.96
CA TYR A 37 8.43 -12.09 -25.03
C TYR A 37 8.99 -13.51 -25.13
N ALA A 38 10.24 -13.63 -25.58
CA ALA A 38 11.04 -14.85 -25.57
C ALA A 38 12.52 -14.46 -25.65
N VAL A 39 13.42 -15.32 -25.18
CA VAL A 39 14.87 -15.16 -25.34
C VAL A 39 15.23 -15.03 -26.83
N GLY A 40 16.04 -14.04 -27.17
CA GLY A 40 16.45 -13.74 -28.56
C GLY A 40 15.38 -13.06 -29.42
N LYS A 41 14.21 -12.71 -28.86
CA LYS A 41 13.25 -11.82 -29.52
C LYS A 41 13.48 -10.38 -29.07
N ARG A 42 13.29 -9.45 -30.01
CA ARG A 42 13.53 -8.02 -29.79
C ARG A 42 12.75 -7.49 -28.58
N ARG A 43 13.48 -6.93 -27.62
CA ARG A 43 12.96 -6.14 -26.51
C ARG A 43 12.51 -4.75 -27.01
N LYS A 44 11.53 -4.17 -26.32
CA LYS A 44 11.10 -2.78 -26.53
C LYS A 44 11.86 -1.88 -25.57
N LEU A 45 13.10 -1.55 -25.94
CA LEU A 45 14.01 -0.80 -25.07
C LEU A 45 13.66 0.69 -24.96
N ASP A 46 12.69 1.18 -25.74
CA ASP A 46 12.11 2.51 -25.60
C ASP A 46 11.45 2.75 -24.25
N VAL A 47 11.10 1.69 -23.50
CA VAL A 47 10.58 1.80 -22.13
C VAL A 47 11.65 2.12 -21.08
N VAL A 48 12.93 1.83 -21.38
CA VAL A 48 14.03 1.89 -20.42
C VAL A 48 14.30 3.30 -19.87
N PRO A 49 14.31 4.38 -20.70
CA PRO A 49 14.45 5.75 -20.19
C PRO A 49 13.38 6.14 -19.18
N TYR A 50 12.14 5.64 -19.33
CA TYR A 50 11.04 5.95 -18.41
C TYR A 50 11.23 5.25 -17.06
N ILE A 51 11.66 4.00 -17.06
CA ILE A 51 11.99 3.25 -15.83
C ILE A 51 13.15 3.94 -15.11
N ALA A 52 14.19 4.33 -15.85
CA ALA A 52 15.37 4.96 -15.29
C ALA A 52 15.08 6.32 -14.66
N ARG A 53 14.27 7.17 -15.32
CA ARG A 53 13.85 8.47 -14.77
C ARG A 53 13.00 8.35 -13.52
N ASP A 54 12.04 7.42 -13.51
CA ASP A 54 11.19 7.19 -12.33
C ASP A 54 12.03 6.72 -11.15
N MET A 55 12.97 5.80 -11.40
CA MET A 55 13.89 5.31 -10.39
C MET A 55 14.83 6.41 -9.87
N ALA A 56 15.45 7.21 -10.75
CA ALA A 56 16.30 8.33 -10.36
C ALA A 56 15.56 9.34 -9.48
N LYS A 57 14.34 9.72 -9.90
CA LYS A 57 13.47 10.60 -9.13
C LYS A 57 13.18 10.06 -7.73
N GLU A 58 12.84 8.78 -7.61
CA GLU A 58 12.53 8.17 -6.31
C GLU A 58 13.77 8.03 -5.41
N LEU A 59 14.95 7.79 -5.98
CA LEU A 59 16.22 7.77 -5.25
C LEU A 59 16.54 9.15 -4.68
N LEU A 60 16.52 10.19 -5.52
CA LEU A 60 16.80 11.58 -5.10
C LEU A 60 15.73 12.16 -4.16
N ARG A 61 14.50 11.61 -4.18
CA ARG A 61 13.45 11.95 -3.21
C ARG A 61 13.69 11.32 -1.83
N SER A 62 14.42 10.21 -1.78
CA SER A 62 14.55 9.38 -0.57
C SER A 62 15.89 9.56 0.14
N LEU A 63 16.88 10.12 -0.56
CA LEU A 63 18.26 10.25 -0.13
C LEU A 63 18.79 11.64 -0.50
N ASP A 64 19.69 12.16 0.32
CA ASP A 64 20.49 13.32 -0.07
C ASP A 64 21.68 12.80 -0.87
N VAL A 65 21.77 13.21 -2.13
CA VAL A 65 22.75 12.69 -3.09
C VAL A 65 23.50 13.86 -3.69
N THR A 66 24.81 13.89 -3.47
CA THR A 66 25.68 14.96 -3.95
C THR A 66 26.82 14.40 -4.80
N LYS A 67 27.26 15.21 -5.76
CA LYS A 67 28.44 14.98 -6.58
C LYS A 67 29.45 16.08 -6.26
N GLY A 68 30.35 15.78 -5.33
CA GLY A 68 31.15 16.83 -4.68
C GLY A 68 30.28 17.73 -3.82
N GLU A 69 30.28 19.04 -4.07
CA GLU A 69 29.50 20.02 -3.31
C GLU A 69 28.12 20.31 -3.92
N MET A 70 27.82 19.77 -5.10
CA MET A 70 26.57 20.02 -5.81
C MET A 70 25.58 18.87 -5.62
N ALA A 71 24.29 19.19 -5.54
CA ALA A 71 23.24 18.18 -5.60
C ALA A 71 23.33 17.40 -6.93
N ALA A 72 23.08 16.10 -6.88
CA ALA A 72 23.08 15.25 -8.06
C ALA A 72 21.93 15.63 -9.00
N ASP A 73 22.23 15.72 -10.29
CA ASP A 73 21.23 15.99 -11.32
C ASP A 73 20.41 14.73 -11.64
N GLN A 74 19.09 14.89 -11.71
CA GLN A 74 18.18 13.76 -11.93
C GLN A 74 18.39 13.09 -13.29
N GLU A 75 18.62 13.87 -14.36
CA GLU A 75 18.82 13.30 -15.69
C GLU A 75 20.19 12.62 -15.80
N GLU A 76 21.21 13.13 -15.10
CA GLU A 76 22.50 12.45 -14.99
C GLU A 76 22.37 11.07 -14.31
N VAL A 77 21.70 11.01 -13.16
CA VAL A 77 21.45 9.75 -12.44
C VAL A 77 20.61 8.80 -13.29
N ALA A 78 19.56 9.32 -13.95
CA ALA A 78 18.73 8.54 -14.85
C ALA A 78 19.53 7.94 -16.00
N ALA A 79 20.44 8.71 -16.64
CA ALA A 79 21.27 8.20 -17.73
C ALA A 79 22.18 7.04 -17.30
N LYS A 80 22.72 7.09 -16.07
CA LYS A 80 23.52 5.99 -15.52
C LYS A 80 22.68 4.75 -15.22
N ILE A 81 21.48 4.92 -14.66
CA ILE A 81 20.53 3.81 -14.44
C ILE A 81 20.08 3.22 -15.78
N GLU A 82 19.84 4.06 -16.78
CA GLU A 82 19.48 3.63 -18.14
C GLU A 82 20.58 2.73 -18.73
N ALA A 83 21.85 3.12 -18.60
CA ALA A 83 22.99 2.32 -19.04
C ALA A 83 23.06 0.96 -18.33
N ILE A 84 22.77 0.91 -17.02
CA ILE A 84 22.69 -0.34 -16.25
C ILE A 84 21.59 -1.25 -16.82
N LEU A 85 20.38 -0.72 -17.00
CA LEU A 85 19.24 -1.48 -17.51
C LEU A 85 19.47 -1.98 -18.95
N LEU A 86 20.09 -1.17 -19.79
CA LEU A 86 20.46 -1.52 -21.16
C LEU A 86 21.60 -2.56 -21.22
N GLY A 87 22.46 -2.60 -20.20
CA GLY A 87 23.55 -3.57 -20.08
C GLY A 87 23.09 -5.00 -19.74
N ILE A 88 21.82 -5.18 -19.36
CA ILE A 88 21.27 -6.50 -19.05
C ILE A 88 21.03 -7.27 -20.35
N ASP A 89 21.62 -8.46 -20.46
CA ASP A 89 21.46 -9.33 -21.61
C ASP A 89 20.03 -9.88 -21.73
N ASP A 90 19.69 -10.41 -22.91
CA ASP A 90 18.33 -10.87 -23.21
C ASP A 90 17.88 -12.04 -22.32
N GLU A 91 18.78 -12.95 -21.92
CA GLU A 91 18.44 -14.10 -21.08
C GLU A 91 18.13 -13.67 -19.65
N THR A 92 18.97 -12.80 -19.10
CA THR A 92 18.79 -12.22 -17.76
C THR A 92 17.54 -11.34 -17.72
N ALA A 93 17.33 -10.49 -18.73
CA ALA A 93 16.13 -9.64 -18.77
C ALA A 93 14.83 -10.46 -18.85
N PHE A 94 14.84 -11.58 -19.60
CA PHE A 94 13.66 -12.44 -19.76
C PHE A 94 13.18 -13.05 -18.44
N LYS A 95 14.10 -13.41 -17.54
CA LYS A 95 13.79 -13.93 -16.20
C LYS A 95 12.95 -12.97 -15.36
N LEU A 96 13.01 -11.66 -15.61
CA LEU A 96 12.17 -10.66 -14.93
C LEU A 96 10.66 -10.86 -15.20
N ALA A 97 10.31 -11.53 -16.30
CA ALA A 97 8.95 -11.92 -16.66
C ALA A 97 8.66 -13.41 -16.41
N SER A 98 9.57 -14.13 -15.76
CA SER A 98 9.37 -15.53 -15.35
C SER A 98 8.22 -15.66 -14.35
N ILE A 99 7.60 -16.84 -14.35
CA ILE A 99 6.61 -17.24 -13.34
C ILE A 99 7.34 -17.64 -12.05
N SER A 100 8.60 -18.08 -12.15
CA SER A 100 9.46 -18.35 -11.00
C SER A 100 9.74 -17.06 -10.24
N THR A 101 9.37 -17.03 -8.96
CA THR A 101 9.65 -15.88 -8.09
C THR A 101 11.13 -15.73 -7.82
N GLU A 102 11.87 -16.85 -7.69
CA GLU A 102 13.30 -16.87 -7.42
C GLU A 102 14.11 -16.28 -8.60
N GLU A 103 13.90 -16.75 -9.83
CA GLU A 103 14.59 -16.22 -11.02
C GLU A 103 14.32 -14.72 -11.23
N LYS A 104 13.09 -14.29 -10.92
CA LYS A 104 12.73 -12.88 -11.00
C LYS A 104 13.43 -12.08 -9.91
N GLU A 105 13.47 -12.58 -8.68
CA GLU A 105 14.14 -11.95 -7.54
C GLU A 105 15.64 -11.82 -7.79
N GLU A 106 16.30 -12.82 -8.37
CA GLU A 106 17.71 -12.76 -8.76
C GLU A 106 18.00 -11.58 -9.71
N VAL A 107 17.15 -11.35 -10.72
CA VAL A 107 17.33 -10.24 -11.67
C VAL A 107 17.08 -8.90 -10.98
N VAL A 108 16.07 -8.82 -10.12
CA VAL A 108 15.79 -7.62 -9.33
C VAL A 108 16.98 -7.30 -8.43
N ASP A 109 17.53 -8.30 -7.74
CA ASP A 109 18.69 -8.15 -6.88
C ASP A 109 19.93 -7.70 -7.66
N LEU A 110 20.17 -8.27 -8.84
CA LEU A 110 21.23 -7.83 -9.74
C LEU A 110 21.10 -6.35 -10.11
N ILE A 111 19.90 -5.91 -10.50
CA ILE A 111 19.63 -4.50 -10.81
C ILE A 111 19.87 -3.63 -9.57
N CYS A 112 19.31 -4.02 -8.43
CA CYS A 112 19.43 -3.27 -7.19
C CYS A 112 20.89 -3.14 -6.74
N ASP A 113 21.70 -4.19 -6.89
CA ASP A 113 23.12 -4.19 -6.56
C ASP A 113 23.95 -3.35 -7.53
N GLN A 114 23.68 -3.40 -8.84
CA GLN A 114 24.37 -2.57 -9.83
C GLN A 114 24.06 -1.07 -9.65
N VAL A 115 22.79 -0.72 -9.43
CA VAL A 115 22.39 0.67 -9.16
C VAL A 115 23.03 1.16 -7.86
N ARG A 116 23.01 0.35 -6.80
CA ARG A 116 23.68 0.68 -5.53
C ARG A 116 25.17 0.92 -5.72
N ALA A 117 25.86 0.01 -6.41
CA ALA A 117 27.30 0.12 -6.65
C ALA A 117 27.64 1.39 -7.44
N MET A 118 26.86 1.70 -8.48
CA MET A 118 27.01 2.95 -9.25
C MET A 118 26.79 4.19 -8.36
N MET A 119 25.73 4.20 -7.56
CA MET A 119 25.42 5.34 -6.69
C MET A 119 26.53 5.61 -5.66
N LEU A 120 27.07 4.55 -5.04
CA LEU A 120 28.14 4.67 -4.04
C LEU A 120 29.52 4.95 -4.64
N SER A 121 29.73 4.62 -5.93
CA SER A 121 30.96 4.94 -6.66
C SER A 121 31.01 6.41 -7.06
N ASP A 122 29.89 6.93 -7.56
CA ASP A 122 29.88 8.20 -8.29
C ASP A 122 29.33 9.37 -7.46
N TYR A 123 28.68 9.08 -6.32
CA TYR A 123 28.02 10.07 -5.48
C TYR A 123 28.29 9.84 -4.00
N THR A 124 28.22 10.92 -3.25
CA THR A 124 28.06 10.88 -1.80
C THR A 124 26.58 10.74 -1.50
N VAL A 125 26.21 9.69 -0.76
CA VAL A 125 24.82 9.38 -0.42
C VAL A 125 24.65 9.44 1.09
N THR A 126 23.80 10.34 1.56
CA THR A 126 23.43 10.48 2.97
C THR A 126 21.93 10.31 3.15
N GLU A 127 21.53 9.85 4.34
CA GLU A 127 20.11 9.82 4.69
C GLU A 127 19.59 11.25 4.77
N ILE A 128 18.39 11.48 4.21
CA ILE A 128 17.68 12.72 4.49
C ILE A 128 17.30 12.66 5.97
N GLU A 129 17.89 13.52 6.80
CA GLU A 129 17.39 13.80 8.14
C GLU A 129 15.98 14.35 7.98
N LYS A 130 14.98 13.46 8.02
CA LYS A 130 13.60 13.87 8.10
C LYS A 130 13.41 14.40 9.51
N GLU A 131 13.12 15.70 9.62
CA GLU A 131 12.43 16.19 10.81
C GLU A 131 11.29 15.22 11.11
N PRO A 132 11.20 14.71 12.36
CA PRO A 132 10.18 13.72 12.70
C PRO A 132 8.84 14.29 12.24
N GLU A 133 8.18 13.57 11.32
CA GLU A 133 6.87 13.99 10.84
C GLU A 133 6.03 14.33 12.08
N PRO A 134 5.44 15.55 12.15
CA PRO A 134 4.59 15.89 13.26
C PRO A 134 3.57 14.74 13.38
N PRO A 135 3.30 14.26 14.61
CA PRO A 135 2.45 13.10 14.80
C PRO A 135 1.19 13.32 13.97
N LYS A 136 0.94 12.41 13.01
CA LYS A 136 -0.21 12.52 12.12
C LYS A 136 -1.40 12.85 13.02
N PRO A 137 -2.13 13.95 12.75
CA PRO A 137 -3.25 14.33 13.60
C PRO A 137 -4.11 13.10 13.78
N GLU A 138 -4.43 12.74 15.04
CA GLU A 138 -5.24 11.56 15.32
C GLU A 138 -6.48 11.64 14.43
N GLU A 139 -6.54 10.77 13.42
CA GLU A 139 -7.66 10.80 12.50
C GLU A 139 -8.92 10.47 13.30
N PHE A 140 -9.74 11.49 13.48
CA PHE A 140 -10.97 11.41 14.24
C PHE A 140 -12.07 10.85 13.33
N ASN A 141 -12.61 9.68 13.67
CA ASN A 141 -13.72 9.05 12.95
C ASN A 141 -15.08 9.74 13.21
N GLY A 142 -15.09 10.85 13.96
CA GLY A 142 -16.29 11.64 14.26
C GLY A 142 -17.02 11.24 15.54
N TRP A 143 -16.55 10.21 16.27
CA TRP A 143 -17.15 9.70 17.50
C TRP A 143 -16.47 10.26 18.74
N LYS A 144 -17.23 10.75 19.73
CA LYS A 144 -16.65 11.27 20.96
C LYS A 144 -15.94 10.17 21.76
N ALA A 145 -15.02 10.54 22.65
CA ALA A 145 -14.20 9.60 23.41
C ALA A 145 -15.04 8.56 24.20
N TYR A 146 -16.19 8.96 24.74
CA TYR A 146 -17.11 8.06 25.46
C TYR A 146 -17.92 7.13 24.54
N GLU A 147 -17.93 7.38 23.22
CA GLU A 147 -18.58 6.56 22.20
C GLU A 147 -17.59 5.58 21.56
N ARG A 148 -16.33 5.55 22.00
CA ARG A 148 -15.32 4.63 21.51
C ARG A 148 -15.74 3.18 21.78
N ILE A 149 -15.43 2.28 20.85
CA ILE A 149 -15.59 0.84 21.07
C ILE A 149 -14.51 0.37 22.03
N GLY A 150 -14.91 -0.22 23.16
CA GLY A 150 -14.00 -0.77 24.16
C GLY A 150 -13.08 -1.85 23.58
N SER A 151 -11.88 -2.01 24.16
CA SER A 151 -10.92 -3.02 23.73
C SER A 151 -11.42 -4.44 24.00
N ASP A 152 -12.37 -4.62 24.90
CA ASP A 152 -13.04 -5.86 25.31
C ASP A 152 -14.37 -6.11 24.58
N GLU A 153 -14.96 -5.08 23.96
CA GLU A 153 -16.21 -5.20 23.22
C GLU A 153 -16.06 -6.12 22.00
N LYS A 154 -17.06 -6.99 21.78
CA LYS A 154 -17.12 -7.90 20.63
C LYS A 154 -18.49 -7.79 19.95
N PRO A 155 -18.55 -7.95 18.61
CA PRO A 155 -19.81 -7.99 17.89
C PRO A 155 -20.68 -9.13 18.43
N ARG A 156 -21.96 -8.85 18.65
CA ARG A 156 -22.96 -9.79 19.17
C ARG A 156 -23.67 -10.55 18.05
N TYR A 157 -23.67 -10.02 16.84
CA TYR A 157 -24.36 -10.59 15.70
C TYR A 157 -23.46 -11.49 14.87
N LYS A 158 -24.08 -12.27 13.97
CA LYS A 158 -23.34 -13.19 13.11
C LYS A 158 -22.80 -12.42 11.91
N TRP A 159 -21.49 -12.27 11.85
CA TRP A 159 -20.78 -11.69 10.70
C TRP A 159 -20.20 -12.80 9.83
N ARG A 160 -20.43 -12.71 8.52
CA ARG A 160 -19.97 -13.70 7.53
C ARG A 160 -19.30 -13.00 6.37
N HIS A 161 -18.30 -13.63 5.77
CA HIS A 161 -17.73 -13.13 4.52
C HIS A 161 -18.79 -13.07 3.43
N THR A 162 -18.79 -11.97 2.68
CA THR A 162 -19.74 -11.76 1.56
C THR A 162 -19.54 -12.80 0.46
N TRP A 163 -18.31 -13.30 0.29
CA TRP A 163 -17.92 -14.26 -0.75
C TRP A 163 -17.40 -15.54 -0.11
N ALA A 164 -18.00 -16.69 -0.46
CA ALA A 164 -17.73 -17.98 0.16
C ALA A 164 -16.31 -18.53 -0.14
N ASP A 165 -15.66 -17.99 -1.15
CA ASP A 165 -14.42 -18.44 -1.76
C ASP A 165 -13.22 -17.50 -1.52
N ARG A 166 -13.39 -16.44 -0.71
CA ARG A 166 -12.29 -15.53 -0.33
C ARG A 166 -12.22 -15.30 1.18
N ASN A 167 -10.99 -15.37 1.71
CA ASN A 167 -10.60 -14.72 2.98
C ASN A 167 -10.60 -13.20 2.80
N GLY A 168 -11.78 -12.61 2.55
CA GLY A 168 -11.92 -11.23 2.09
C GLY A 168 -12.06 -10.21 3.22
N ASN A 169 -11.60 -8.99 2.95
CA ASN A 169 -11.80 -7.81 3.80
C ASN A 169 -13.23 -7.24 3.69
N ASP A 170 -14.25 -8.11 3.67
CA ASP A 170 -15.64 -7.76 3.40
C ASP A 170 -16.59 -8.74 4.08
N LEU A 171 -17.41 -8.24 5.01
CA LEU A 171 -18.30 -9.01 5.87
C LEU A 171 -19.70 -8.41 5.89
N VAL A 172 -20.72 -9.27 5.94
CA VAL A 172 -22.13 -8.89 6.17
C VAL A 172 -22.59 -9.43 7.52
N GLY A 173 -23.23 -8.56 8.29
CA GLY A 173 -23.76 -8.85 9.63
C GLY A 173 -25.24 -9.22 9.57
N TYR A 174 -25.64 -10.22 10.35
CA TYR A 174 -27.02 -10.69 10.43
C TYR A 174 -27.51 -10.84 11.87
N LYS A 175 -28.73 -10.38 12.12
CA LYS A 175 -29.48 -10.61 13.35
C LYS A 175 -30.79 -11.32 13.04
N ASN A 176 -30.99 -12.52 13.60
CA ASN A 176 -32.21 -13.32 13.39
C ASN A 176 -32.61 -13.49 11.91
N GLY A 177 -31.64 -13.53 11.00
CA GLY A 177 -31.87 -13.64 9.56
C GLY A 177 -32.01 -12.31 8.82
N ALA A 178 -32.19 -11.18 9.52
CA ALA A 178 -32.19 -9.85 8.92
C ALA A 178 -30.76 -9.32 8.73
N CYS A 179 -30.49 -8.66 7.61
CA CYS A 179 -29.23 -7.96 7.38
C CYS A 179 -29.14 -6.75 8.31
N VAL A 180 -28.01 -6.61 8.99
CA VAL A 180 -27.69 -5.51 9.90
C VAL A 180 -26.82 -4.47 9.21
N GLY A 181 -25.91 -4.91 8.36
CA GLY A 181 -24.97 -4.02 7.69
C GLY A 181 -23.78 -4.76 7.09
N ARG A 182 -22.83 -3.99 6.57
CA ARG A 182 -21.63 -4.48 5.90
C ARG A 182 -20.40 -3.77 6.43
N VAL A 183 -19.31 -4.52 6.60
CA VAL A 183 -18.00 -4.03 7.07
C VAL A 183 -16.95 -4.42 6.04
N PHE A 184 -16.14 -3.48 5.57
CA PHE A 184 -15.17 -3.75 4.51
C PHE A 184 -13.94 -2.84 4.55
N LYS A 185 -12.85 -3.27 3.90
CA LYS A 185 -11.71 -2.40 3.55
C LYS A 185 -11.75 -2.03 2.08
N LEU A 186 -11.17 -0.88 1.76
CA LEU A 186 -10.97 -0.43 0.39
C LEU A 186 -9.50 -0.56 0.03
N ASP A 187 -9.14 -1.57 -0.75
CA ASP A 187 -7.75 -1.87 -1.10
C ASP A 187 -7.17 -0.92 -2.17
N TYR A 188 -8.02 -0.15 -2.85
CA TYR A 188 -7.63 0.72 -3.98
C TYR A 188 -7.28 2.16 -3.59
N ILE A 189 -7.42 2.52 -2.30
CA ILE A 189 -7.19 3.88 -1.79
C ILE A 189 -6.11 3.80 -0.71
N ARG A 190 -5.31 4.88 -0.51
CA ARG A 190 -4.29 4.98 0.56
C ARG A 190 -4.91 5.03 1.98
N GLN A 191 -6.00 4.32 2.23
CA GLN A 191 -6.75 4.19 3.47
C GLN A 191 -6.96 2.70 3.85
N ASP A 192 -6.02 1.85 3.44
CA ASP A 192 -5.99 0.41 3.71
C ASP A 192 -5.89 0.07 5.21
N GLU A 193 -5.60 1.06 6.06
CA GLU A 193 -5.64 0.95 7.52
C GLU A 193 -7.06 1.04 8.11
N LYS A 194 -8.07 1.47 7.33
CA LYS A 194 -9.45 1.70 7.81
C LYS A 194 -10.38 0.55 7.46
N TRP A 195 -11.28 0.25 8.41
CA TRP A 195 -12.43 -0.62 8.19
C TRP A 195 -13.70 0.23 8.13
N PHE A 196 -14.27 0.31 6.93
CA PHE A 196 -15.52 1.00 6.69
C PHE A 196 -16.68 0.13 7.15
N TRP A 197 -17.75 0.77 7.61
CA TRP A 197 -18.99 0.10 7.94
C TRP A 197 -20.17 0.88 7.37
N LEU A 198 -21.22 0.12 7.02
CA LEU A 198 -22.51 0.61 6.57
C LEU A 198 -23.59 -0.13 7.36
N VAL A 199 -24.58 0.59 7.84
CA VAL A 199 -25.82 -0.03 8.34
C VAL A 199 -26.70 -0.35 7.13
N GLU A 200 -27.38 -1.50 7.16
CA GLU A 200 -28.34 -1.90 6.14
C GLU A 200 -29.36 -0.77 5.89
N HIS A 201 -29.83 -0.65 4.65
CA HIS A 201 -30.84 0.36 4.36
C HIS A 201 -32.18 -0.03 5.01
N ILE A 202 -32.45 0.61 6.15
CA ILE A 202 -33.73 0.49 6.85
C ILE A 202 -34.60 1.72 6.49
N PRO A 203 -35.80 1.55 5.90
CA PRO A 203 -36.71 2.64 5.55
C PRO A 203 -37.48 3.10 6.81
N LEU A 204 -36.74 3.66 7.76
CA LEU A 204 -37.23 4.12 9.06
C LEU A 204 -36.65 5.50 9.36
N GLU A 205 -37.27 6.23 10.29
CA GLU A 205 -36.78 7.55 10.70
C GLU A 205 -35.39 7.44 11.34
N ARG A 206 -34.50 8.39 11.03
CA ARG A 206 -33.10 8.43 11.48
C ARG A 206 -32.77 9.79 12.10
N PRO A 207 -32.37 9.86 13.37
CA PRO A 207 -31.87 11.08 13.97
C PRO A 207 -30.46 11.36 13.47
N GLU A 208 -30.18 12.64 13.24
CA GLU A 208 -29.01 13.14 12.51
C GLU A 208 -27.65 12.79 13.16
N ARG A 209 -27.62 12.48 14.47
CA ARG A 209 -26.37 12.29 15.24
C ARG A 209 -26.12 10.88 15.78
N GLU A 210 -27.16 10.15 16.17
CA GLU A 210 -27.06 8.81 16.79
C GLU A 210 -27.25 7.66 15.78
N SER A 211 -27.65 7.97 14.54
CA SER A 211 -28.00 7.00 13.50
C SER A 211 -27.21 7.23 12.22
N ARG A 212 -25.89 7.39 12.33
CA ARG A 212 -25.02 7.39 11.15
C ARG A 212 -25.21 6.07 10.40
N SER A 213 -25.47 6.18 9.10
CA SER A 213 -25.62 5.02 8.21
C SER A 213 -24.27 4.46 7.74
N ALA A 214 -23.19 5.20 7.98
CA ALA A 214 -21.86 4.87 7.51
C ALA A 214 -20.76 5.48 8.38
N GLY A 215 -19.58 4.87 8.34
CA GLY A 215 -18.37 5.43 8.94
C GLY A 215 -17.19 4.50 8.78
N TRP A 216 -16.16 4.72 9.59
CA TRP A 216 -14.99 3.86 9.64
C TRP A 216 -14.50 3.65 11.08
N GLU A 217 -13.79 2.55 11.29
CA GLU A 217 -13.08 2.20 12.52
C GLU A 217 -11.71 1.58 12.19
N ARG A 218 -10.87 1.35 13.21
CA ARG A 218 -9.48 0.87 12.99
C ARG A 218 -9.39 -0.64 12.77
N SER A 219 -10.42 -1.39 13.15
CA SER A 219 -10.47 -2.85 12.98
C SER A 219 -11.85 -3.34 12.52
N ALA A 220 -11.89 -4.50 11.88
CA ALA A 220 -13.14 -5.15 11.48
C ALA A 220 -14.08 -5.35 12.66
N ARG A 221 -13.51 -5.71 13.82
CA ARG A 221 -14.24 -5.92 15.07
C ARG A 221 -14.91 -4.65 15.55
N GLU A 222 -14.17 -3.54 15.60
CA GLU A 222 -14.71 -2.24 16.01
C GLU A 222 -15.78 -1.75 15.03
N ALA A 223 -15.54 -1.89 13.73
CA ALA A 223 -16.49 -1.55 12.67
C ALA A 223 -17.79 -2.37 12.80
N ALA A 224 -17.68 -3.67 13.09
CA ALA A 224 -18.82 -4.53 13.35
C ALA A 224 -19.59 -4.10 14.60
N CYS A 225 -18.93 -3.91 15.75
CA CYS A 225 -19.57 -3.39 16.97
C CYS A 225 -20.29 -2.06 16.72
N ARG A 226 -19.66 -1.17 15.95
CA ARG A 226 -20.25 0.13 15.60
C ARG A 226 -21.52 -0.02 14.77
N ALA A 227 -21.46 -0.82 13.71
CA ALA A 227 -22.62 -1.09 12.86
C ALA A 227 -23.79 -1.66 13.67
N GLU A 228 -23.52 -2.57 14.61
CA GLU A 228 -24.55 -3.12 15.51
C GLU A 228 -25.15 -2.05 16.44
N LYS A 229 -24.32 -1.20 17.06
CA LYS A 229 -24.81 -0.12 17.93
C LYS A 229 -25.70 0.86 17.15
N CYS A 230 -25.30 1.25 15.94
CA CYS A 230 -26.09 2.13 15.08
C CYS A 230 -27.38 1.46 14.61
N TYR A 231 -27.34 0.19 14.23
CA TYR A 231 -28.54 -0.59 13.87
C TYR A 231 -29.54 -0.66 15.03
N ASP A 232 -29.08 -1.03 16.22
CA ASP A 232 -29.93 -1.13 17.41
C ASP A 232 -30.55 0.21 17.81
N ALA A 233 -29.79 1.30 17.66
CA ALA A 233 -30.30 2.65 17.91
C ALA A 233 -31.45 3.00 16.96
N ILE A 234 -31.28 2.72 15.65
CA ILE A 234 -32.33 2.92 14.65
C ILE A 234 -33.57 2.07 14.97
N MET A 235 -33.39 0.79 15.29
CA MET A 235 -34.49 -0.13 15.60
C MET A 235 -35.25 0.29 16.85
N ARG A 236 -34.52 0.66 17.92
CA ARG A 236 -35.10 1.09 19.20
C ARG A 236 -35.92 2.38 19.05
N LEU A 237 -35.39 3.36 18.30
CA LEU A 237 -36.10 4.61 18.05
C LEU A 237 -37.46 4.37 17.39
N ASN A 238 -37.50 3.43 16.45
CA ASN A 238 -38.69 3.14 15.66
C ASN A 238 -39.60 2.08 16.31
N GLY A 239 -39.42 1.81 17.61
CA GLY A 239 -40.27 0.88 18.37
C GLY A 239 -40.19 -0.57 17.91
N LYS A 240 -39.19 -0.93 17.11
CA LYS A 240 -38.96 -2.32 16.70
C LYS A 240 -38.07 -3.01 17.74
N GLN A 241 -38.34 -4.28 18.03
CA GLN A 241 -37.41 -5.07 18.84
C GLN A 241 -36.05 -5.05 18.13
N ALA A 242 -35.07 -4.45 18.81
CA ALA A 242 -33.70 -4.38 18.33
C ALA A 242 -33.19 -5.80 18.14
#